data_AF-A0AAD6ZRW2-F1
#
_entry.id   AF-A0AAD6ZRW2-F1
#
_cell.length_a   1.000
_cell.length_b   1.000
_cell.length_c   1.000
_cell.angle_alpha   90.00
_cell.angle_beta   90.00
_cell.angle_gamma   90.00
#
_symmetry.space_group_name_H-M   'P 1'
#
loop_
_entity.id
_entity.type
_entity.pdbx_description
1 polymer ?
#
loop_
_entity_poly.entity_id
_entity_poly.type
_entity_poly.pdbx_seq_one_letter_code
_entity_poly.pdbx_strand_id
1 'polypeptide(L)'
;MCRTAHSVGCKSTMARQAVWQSAEDYASFAQGGAYSDFLETLRPAATGEFEVHHVPADAVNPTTALSAPATELILFTLKTGVTTAEISPLFDDLARGLNAASGAHPPCVWAPSKVSGNHILVFVGWDTVEVY
;
A
#
# COMPACT_ATOMS: atom_id res chain seq x y z
N MET A 1 -12.26 -0.86 -7.14
CA MET A 1 -12.49 -1.77 -5.99
C MET A 1 -11.90 -1.10 -4.76
N CYS A 2 -12.62 -1.04 -3.63
CA CYS A 2 -12.13 -0.45 -2.38
C CYS A 2 -12.09 -1.54 -1.30
N ARG A 3 -10.96 -1.72 -0.62
CA ARG A 3 -10.77 -2.69 0.48
C ARG A 3 -10.13 -2.00 1.68
N THR A 4 -10.42 -2.55 2.87
CA THR A 4 -9.86 -2.12 4.15
C THR A 4 -9.06 -3.28 4.72
N ALA A 5 -7.80 -3.03 5.06
CA ALA A 5 -6.90 -3.95 5.75
C ALA A 5 -6.60 -3.42 7.15
N HIS A 6 -6.45 -4.32 8.12
CA HIS A 6 -6.10 -3.98 9.50
C HIS A 6 -4.73 -4.58 9.84
N SER A 7 -3.84 -3.80 10.45
CA SER A 7 -2.55 -4.31 10.91
C SER A 7 -2.70 -5.17 12.18
N VAL A 8 -1.92 -6.25 12.26
CA VAL A 8 -1.80 -7.09 13.46
C VAL A 8 -0.61 -6.57 14.27
N GLY A 9 -0.85 -5.76 15.30
CA GLY A 9 0.20 -5.16 16.13
C GLY A 9 -0.33 -4.34 17.32
N CYS A 10 0.55 -3.94 18.25
CA CYS A 10 0.20 -3.24 19.51
C CYS A 10 -0.46 -1.86 19.30
N LYS A 11 -0.39 -1.30 18.08
CA LYS A 11 -1.21 -0.18 17.61
C LYS A 11 -1.90 -0.61 16.33
N SER A 12 -3.23 -0.60 16.34
CA SER A 12 -4.02 -0.95 15.15
C SER A 12 -3.99 0.20 14.14
N THR A 13 -3.40 -0.05 12.99
CA THR A 13 -3.43 0.84 11.83
C THR A 13 -4.41 0.26 10.82
N MET A 14 -5.35 1.09 10.35
CA MET A 14 -6.24 0.73 9.25
C MET A 14 -5.65 1.27 7.95
N ALA A 15 -5.40 0.39 6.99
CA ALA A 15 -4.99 0.76 5.64
C ALA A 15 -6.18 0.57 4.70
N ARG A 16 -6.63 1.63 4.02
CA ARG A 16 -7.65 1.54 2.97
C ARG A 16 -7.00 1.76 1.62
N GLN A 17 -7.28 0.86 0.67
CA GLN A 17 -6.80 0.98 -0.70
C GLN A 17 -7.95 1.39 -1.62
N ALA A 18 -7.68 2.36 -2.49
CA ALA A 18 -8.56 2.78 -3.57
C ALA A 18 -7.75 2.89 -4.86
N VAL A 19 -8.25 2.26 -5.92
CA VAL A 19 -7.70 2.38 -7.26
C VAL A 19 -8.53 3.41 -8.03
N TRP A 20 -7.85 4.43 -8.56
CA TRP A 20 -8.45 5.52 -9.33
C TRP A 20 -8.14 5.33 -10.82
N GLN A 21 -9.04 5.76 -11.70
CA GLN A 21 -8.80 5.69 -13.15
C GLN A 21 -7.77 6.73 -13.58
N SER A 22 -7.78 7.91 -12.95
CA SER A 22 -6.81 8.98 -13.17
C SER A 22 -6.43 9.69 -11.87
N ALA A 23 -5.34 10.45 -11.92
CA ALA A 23 -4.97 11.36 -10.82
C ALA A 23 -5.98 12.51 -10.65
N GLU A 24 -6.65 12.91 -11.74
CA GLU A 24 -7.68 13.96 -11.74
C GLU A 24 -8.95 13.52 -11.01
N ASP A 25 -9.32 12.24 -11.10
CA ASP A 25 -10.46 11.69 -10.36
C ASP A 25 -10.22 11.76 -8.85
N TYR A 26 -9.03 11.36 -8.40
CA TYR A 26 -8.65 11.50 -7.00
C TYR A 26 -8.63 12.97 -6.58
N ALA A 27 -8.02 13.85 -7.38
CA ALA A 27 -7.94 15.27 -7.05
C ALA A 27 -9.34 15.90 -6.92
N SER A 28 -10.25 15.57 -7.83
CA SER A 28 -11.64 16.03 -7.81
C SER A 28 -12.39 15.52 -6.58
N PHE A 29 -12.18 14.25 -6.20
CA PHE A 29 -12.74 13.70 -4.97
C PHE A 29 -12.17 14.39 -3.73
N ALA A 30 -10.84 14.55 -3.66
CA ALA A 30 -10.13 15.13 -2.53
C ALA A 30 -10.45 16.62 -2.30
N GLN A 31 -10.71 17.36 -3.38
CA GLN A 31 -11.13 18.77 -3.33
C GLN A 31 -12.64 18.94 -3.11
N GLY A 32 -13.43 17.88 -3.28
CA GLY A 32 -14.86 17.89 -3.05
C GLY A 32 -15.25 17.71 -1.58
N GLY A 33 -16.47 18.09 -1.23
CA GLY A 33 -17.01 17.90 0.13
C GLY A 33 -17.04 16.43 0.58
N ALA A 34 -17.17 15.49 -0.36
CA ALA A 34 -17.25 14.06 -0.09
C ALA A 34 -15.99 13.49 0.60
N TYR A 35 -14.80 14.04 0.34
CA TYR A 35 -13.58 13.58 1.03
C TYR A 35 -13.57 14.03 2.49
N SER A 36 -14.00 15.26 2.77
CA SER A 36 -14.15 15.75 4.15
C SER A 36 -15.17 14.92 4.93
N ASP A 37 -16.35 14.68 4.34
CA ASP A 37 -17.39 13.86 4.98
C ASP A 37 -16.90 12.42 5.23
N PHE A 38 -16.13 11.88 4.29
CA PHE A 38 -15.50 10.57 4.43
C PHE A 38 -14.50 10.55 5.60
N LEU A 39 -13.62 11.54 5.72
CA LEU A 39 -12.67 11.62 6.84
C LEU A 39 -13.38 11.79 8.19
N GLU A 40 -14.42 12.62 8.26
CA GLU A 40 -15.21 12.78 9.49
C GLU A 40 -15.89 11.48 9.91
N THR A 41 -16.34 10.66 8.94
CA THR A 41 -16.91 9.34 9.21
C THR A 41 -15.90 8.38 9.85
N LEU A 42 -14.60 8.51 9.51
CA LEU A 42 -13.55 7.66 10.06
C LEU A 42 -12.99 8.17 11.38
N ARG A 43 -13.13 9.47 11.67
CA ARG A 43 -12.54 10.13 12.84
C ARG A 43 -12.89 9.48 14.19
N PRO A 44 -14.12 8.99 14.46
CA PRO A 44 -14.42 8.30 15.72
C PRO A 44 -13.60 7.02 15.95
N ALA A 45 -13.08 6.41 14.88
CA ALA A 45 -12.30 5.17 14.92
C ALA A 45 -10.78 5.43 14.77
N ALA A 46 -10.36 6.67 14.57
CA ALA A 46 -8.97 7.03 14.31
C ALA A 46 -8.47 8.05 15.34
N THR A 47 -7.40 7.71 16.06
CA THR A 47 -6.75 8.61 17.02
C THR A 47 -5.49 9.30 16.45
N GLY A 48 -5.17 9.08 15.18
CA GLY A 48 -3.96 9.58 14.53
C GLY A 48 -4.25 10.28 13.19
N GLU A 49 -3.21 10.88 12.61
CA GLU A 49 -3.30 11.50 11.29
C GLU A 49 -3.45 10.45 10.19
N PHE A 50 -4.19 10.79 9.15
CA PHE A 50 -4.29 9.97 7.95
C PHE A 50 -3.12 10.27 7.02
N GLU A 51 -2.32 9.26 6.72
CA GLU A 51 -1.29 9.35 5.68
C GLU A 51 -1.82 8.74 4.38
N VAL A 52 -1.64 9.45 3.27
CA VAL A 52 -2.07 9.00 1.94
C VAL A 52 -0.84 8.80 1.06
N HIS A 53 -0.70 7.59 0.51
CA HIS A 53 0.32 7.27 -0.48
C HIS A 53 -0.32 6.92 -1.81
N HIS A 54 0.23 7.50 -2.88
CA HIS A 54 -0.12 7.11 -4.24
C HIS A 54 1.02 6.31 -4.87
N VAL A 55 0.65 5.24 -5.57
CA VAL A 55 1.56 4.45 -6.39
C VAL A 55 1.05 4.43 -7.84
N PRO A 56 1.94 4.33 -8.85
CA PRO A 56 1.52 4.19 -10.26
C PRO A 56 0.85 2.83 -10.48
N ALA A 57 -0.48 2.81 -10.50
CA ALA A 57 -1.27 1.58 -10.69
C ALA A 57 -1.10 0.95 -12.10
N ASP A 58 -0.71 1.78 -13.08
CA ASP A 58 -0.37 1.39 -14.44
C ASP A 58 0.95 0.62 -14.53
N ALA A 59 1.92 0.97 -13.69
CA ALA A 59 3.20 0.27 -13.60
C ALA A 59 3.16 -0.92 -12.63
N VAL A 60 2.31 -0.85 -11.61
CA VAL A 60 2.29 -1.76 -10.48
C VAL A 60 0.84 -2.09 -10.18
N ASN A 61 0.37 -3.29 -10.57
CA ASN A 61 -1.00 -3.74 -10.32
C ASN A 61 -1.07 -4.61 -9.04
N PRO A 62 -1.48 -4.06 -7.88
CA PRO A 62 -1.52 -4.81 -6.62
C PRO A 62 -2.78 -5.66 -6.46
N THR A 63 -3.66 -5.75 -7.47
CA THR A 63 -4.99 -6.37 -7.33
C THR A 63 -4.90 -7.80 -6.83
N THR A 64 -3.94 -8.59 -7.29
CA THR A 64 -3.76 -9.98 -6.83
C THR A 64 -3.43 -10.04 -5.34
N ALA A 65 -2.42 -9.29 -4.90
CA ALA A 65 -2.02 -9.23 -3.49
C ALA A 65 -3.17 -8.75 -2.57
N LEU A 66 -3.94 -7.75 -3.02
CA LEU A 66 -5.10 -7.21 -2.27
C LEU A 66 -6.33 -8.13 -2.28
N SER A 67 -6.38 -9.10 -3.19
CA SER A 67 -7.46 -10.07 -3.32
C SER A 67 -7.15 -11.39 -2.63
N ALA A 68 -5.92 -11.58 -2.16
CA ALA A 68 -5.50 -12.75 -1.41
C ALA A 68 -6.26 -12.86 -0.07
N PRO A 69 -6.37 -14.07 0.51
CA PRO A 69 -6.99 -14.28 1.81
C PRO A 69 -6.35 -13.44 2.93
N ALA A 70 -5.02 -13.35 2.93
CA ALA A 70 -4.25 -12.44 3.78
C ALA A 70 -3.41 -11.51 2.91
N THR A 71 -3.31 -10.25 3.31
CA THR A 71 -2.53 -9.23 2.61
C THR A 71 -1.54 -8.60 3.57
N GLU A 72 -0.30 -8.51 3.15
CA GLU A 72 0.74 -7.77 3.83
C GLU A 72 1.07 -6.49 3.05
N LEU A 73 1.08 -5.37 3.78
CA LEU A 73 1.42 -4.05 3.27
C LEU A 73 2.62 -3.55 4.04
N ILE A 74 3.74 -3.37 3.33
CA ILE A 74 4.99 -2.95 3.95
C ILE A 74 5.35 -1.56 3.44
N LEU A 75 5.50 -0.61 4.36
CA LEU A 75 5.97 0.74 4.09
C LEU A 75 7.42 0.85 4.54
N PHE A 76 8.33 1.00 3.59
CA PHE A 76 9.74 1.26 3.85
C PHE A 76 10.03 2.75 3.76
N THR A 77 10.76 3.27 4.74
CA THR A 77 11.31 4.63 4.71
C THR A 77 12.80 4.57 4.38
N LEU A 78 13.17 5.18 3.26
CA LEU A 78 14.56 5.31 2.82
C LEU A 78 15.32 6.24 3.78
N LYS A 79 16.55 5.85 4.10
CA LYS A 79 17.48 6.69 4.85
C LYS A 79 17.87 7.92 4.02
N THR A 80 18.23 9.00 4.70
CA THR A 80 18.72 10.23 4.04
C THR A 80 19.87 9.93 3.10
N GLY A 81 19.80 10.47 1.89
CA GLY A 81 20.84 10.30 0.86
C GLY A 81 20.69 9.02 0.02
N VAL A 82 19.76 8.13 0.34
CA VAL A 82 19.46 6.94 -0.46
C VAL A 82 18.33 7.24 -1.43
N THR A 83 18.54 6.95 -2.71
CA THR A 83 17.55 7.12 -3.77
C THR A 83 16.82 5.81 -4.06
N THR A 84 15.59 5.89 -4.57
CA THR A 84 14.86 4.71 -5.04
C THR A 84 15.66 3.95 -6.11
N ALA A 85 16.30 4.66 -7.04
CA ALA A 85 17.05 4.04 -8.13
C ALA A 85 18.20 3.14 -7.64
N GLU A 86 18.90 3.54 -6.56
CA GLU A 86 20.00 2.76 -5.99
C GLU A 86 19.52 1.45 -5.34
N ILE A 87 18.30 1.45 -4.80
CA ILE A 87 17.77 0.33 -4.02
C ILE A 87 16.76 -0.51 -4.80
N SER A 88 16.26 -0.05 -5.95
CA SER A 88 15.33 -0.80 -6.81
C SER A 88 15.74 -2.26 -7.03
N PRO A 89 17.02 -2.60 -7.32
CA PRO A 89 17.41 -4.00 -7.53
C PRO A 89 17.18 -4.88 -6.29
N LEU A 90 17.34 -4.33 -5.08
CA LEU A 90 17.07 -5.06 -3.84
C LEU A 90 15.57 -5.34 -3.67
N PHE A 91 14.71 -4.41 -4.09
CA PHE A 91 13.27 -4.62 -4.06
C PHE A 91 12.79 -5.58 -5.16
N ASP A 92 13.45 -5.60 -6.32
CA ASP A 92 13.22 -6.62 -7.35
C ASP A 92 13.61 -8.02 -6.86
N ASP A 93 14.73 -8.13 -6.16
CA ASP A 93 15.17 -9.40 -5.55
C ASP A 93 14.23 -9.82 -4.41
N LEU A 94 13.80 -8.88 -3.56
CA LEU A 94 12.80 -9.12 -2.53
C LEU A 94 11.49 -9.64 -3.14
N ALA A 95 10.97 -8.96 -4.15
CA ALA A 95 9.73 -9.37 -4.83
C ALA A 95 9.89 -10.76 -5.47
N ARG A 96 11.05 -11.07 -6.05
CA ARG A 96 11.34 -12.40 -6.59
C ARG A 96 11.34 -13.47 -5.49
N GLY A 97 11.94 -13.19 -4.34
CA GLY A 97 11.94 -14.08 -3.18
C GLY A 97 10.53 -14.33 -2.65
N LEU A 98 9.74 -13.27 -2.47
CA LEU A 98 8.36 -13.35 -2.00
C LEU A 98 7.47 -14.11 -3.00
N ASN A 99 7.64 -13.87 -4.30
CA ASN A 99 6.91 -14.60 -5.34
C ASN A 99 7.22 -16.11 -5.37
N ALA A 100 8.39 -16.51 -4.89
CA ALA A 100 8.81 -17.91 -4.82
C ALA A 100 8.45 -18.58 -3.48
N ALA A 101 7.93 -17.82 -2.50
CA ALA A 101 7.60 -18.34 -1.18
C ALA A 101 6.37 -19.25 -1.24
N SER A 102 6.35 -20.28 -0.39
CA SER A 102 5.18 -21.16 -0.24
C SER A 102 4.01 -20.37 0.33
N GLY A 103 2.82 -20.54 -0.25
CA GLY A 103 1.60 -19.84 0.16
C GLY A 103 1.49 -18.38 -0.31
N ALA A 104 2.44 -17.90 -1.13
CA ALA A 104 2.35 -16.58 -1.74
C ALA A 104 1.34 -16.56 -2.90
N HIS A 105 0.68 -15.41 -3.09
CA HIS A 105 -0.21 -15.10 -4.21
C HIS A 105 0.49 -14.12 -5.16
N PRO A 106 1.38 -14.61 -6.06
CA PRO A 106 2.09 -13.73 -6.98
C PRO A 106 1.15 -13.05 -7.99
N PRO A 107 1.48 -11.84 -8.46
CA PRO A 107 2.71 -11.12 -8.17
C PRO A 107 2.64 -10.32 -6.85
N CYS A 108 3.67 -10.48 -6.03
CA CYS A 108 4.17 -9.48 -5.12
C CYS A 108 4.71 -8.31 -5.94
N VAL A 109 4.28 -7.10 -5.59
CA VAL A 109 4.59 -5.88 -6.34
C VAL A 109 5.04 -4.78 -5.39
N TRP A 110 5.89 -3.89 -5.89
CA TRP A 110 6.42 -2.78 -5.11
C TRP A 110 6.46 -1.50 -5.94
N ALA A 111 6.34 -0.33 -5.28
CA ALA A 111 6.47 0.96 -5.95
C ALA A 111 6.90 2.07 -4.98
N PRO A 112 7.66 3.07 -5.44
CA PRO A 112 7.85 4.30 -4.68
C PRO A 112 6.55 5.09 -4.57
N SER A 113 6.36 5.76 -3.44
CA SER A 113 5.26 6.71 -3.26
C SER A 113 5.47 7.94 -4.15
N LYS A 114 4.42 8.35 -4.87
CA LYS A 114 4.40 9.62 -5.61
C LYS A 114 4.22 10.83 -4.70
N VAL A 115 3.76 10.62 -3.46
CA VAL A 115 3.54 11.69 -2.47
C VAL A 115 4.79 11.94 -1.65
N SER A 116 5.49 10.87 -1.25
CA SER A 116 6.72 10.96 -0.48
C SER A 116 7.87 10.25 -1.17
N GLY A 117 8.86 11.02 -1.65
CA GLY A 117 9.99 10.50 -2.43
C GLY A 117 10.93 9.55 -1.66
N ASN A 118 10.77 9.43 -0.34
CA ASN A 118 11.53 8.51 0.51
C ASN A 118 10.73 7.28 0.95
N HIS A 119 9.49 7.10 0.50
CA HIS A 119 8.64 5.99 0.89
C HIS A 119 8.48 4.98 -0.24
N ILE A 120 8.56 3.69 0.10
CA ILE A 120 8.32 2.59 -0.83
C ILE A 120 7.29 1.65 -0.23
N LEU A 121 6.32 1.28 -1.05
CA LEU A 121 5.25 0.36 -0.67
C LEU A 121 5.50 -0.99 -1.32
N VAL A 122 5.33 -2.06 -0.55
CA VAL A 122 5.34 -3.45 -1.03
C VAL A 122 4.00 -4.09 -0.68
N PHE A 123 3.42 -4.78 -1.66
CA PHE A 123 2.14 -5.47 -1.57
C PHE A 123 2.37 -6.96 -1.75
N VAL A 124 2.04 -7.75 -0.72
CA VAL A 124 2.18 -9.21 -0.74
C VAL A 124 0.84 -9.84 -0.42
N GLY A 125 0.49 -10.89 -1.16
CA GLY A 125 -0.68 -11.71 -0.88
C GLY A 125 -0.27 -13.09 -0.36
N TRP A 126 -1.01 -13.59 0.61
CA TRP A 126 -0.75 -14.85 1.31
C TRP A 126 -2.03 -15.67 1.44
N ASP A 127 -1.89 -17.00 1.48
CA ASP A 127 -2.98 -17.94 1.75
C ASP A 127 -3.60 -17.74 3.14
N THR A 128 -2.77 -17.38 4.13
CA THR A 128 -3.15 -17.25 5.54
C THR A 128 -2.24 -16.23 6.24
N VAL A 129 -2.54 -15.88 7.50
CA VAL A 129 -1.68 -14.98 8.29
C VAL A 129 -0.53 -15.71 8.99
N GLU A 130 -0.60 -17.04 9.08
CA GLU A 130 0.34 -17.90 9.81
C GLU A 130 1.64 -18.23 9.04
N VAL A 131 1.91 -17.53 7.94
CA VAL A 131 3.12 -17.76 7.12
C VAL A 131 4.24 -16.80 7.56
N TYR A 132 4.78 -17.02 8.77
CA TYR A 132 5.99 -16.37 9.28
C TYR A 132 6.91 -17.37 9.98
#